data_AF-A0A2C0ZMM7-F1
#
_entry.id   AF-A0A2C0ZMM7-F1
#
_cell.length_a   1.000
_cell.length_b   1.000
_cell.length_c   1.000
_cell.angle_alpha   90.00
_cell.angle_beta   90.00
_cell.angle_gamma   90.00
#
_symmetry.space_group_name_H-M   'P 1'
#
loop_
_entity.id
_entity.type
_entity.pdbx_description
1 polymer ?
#
loop_
_entity_poly.entity_id
_entity_poly.type
_entity_poly.pdbx_seq_one_letter_code
_entity_poly.pdbx_strand_id
1 'polypeptide(L)' 'MEWTVENIIILVLVFIILIAQSITLFTKAKKRNRSAWLWGLLGIIQFPWPSIFFYFLVVRKDRKKLS' A
#
# COMPACT_ATOMS: atom_id res chain seq x y z
N MET A 1 -15.11 -27.21 1.93
CA MET A 1 -13.93 -26.46 2.41
C MET A 1 -14.27 -26.02 3.82
N GLU A 2 -13.80 -26.75 4.82
CA GLU A 2 -13.98 -26.36 6.22
C GLU A 2 -12.99 -25.25 6.56
N TRP A 3 -13.49 -24.16 7.14
CA TRP A 3 -12.64 -23.05 7.56
C TRP A 3 -11.96 -23.43 8.87
N THR A 4 -10.67 -23.75 8.81
CA THR A 4 -9.87 -24.02 10.00
C THR A 4 -9.57 -22.71 10.76
N VAL A 5 -9.37 -22.82 12.07
CA VAL A 5 -8.98 -21.67 12.92
C VAL A 5 -7.69 -21.02 12.40
N GLU A 6 -6.78 -21.82 11.86
CA GLU A 6 -5.54 -21.36 11.21
C GLU A 6 -5.83 -20.41 10.04
N ASN A 7 -6.79 -20.75 9.17
CA ASN A 7 -7.17 -19.90 8.04
C ASN A 7 -7.74 -18.56 8.50
N ILE A 8 -8.48 -18.55 9.61
CA ILE A 8 -9.04 -17.32 10.19
C ILE A 8 -7.91 -16.45 10.75
N ILE A 9 -6.96 -17.03 11.47
CA ILE A 9 -5.80 -16.31 12.01
C ILE A 9 -4.97 -15.69 10.87
N ILE A 10 -4.73 -16.44 9.79
CA ILE A 10 -4.02 -15.94 8.60
C ILE A 10 -4.77 -14.76 7.98
N LEU A 11 -6.09 -14.86 7.83
CA LEU A 11 -6.92 -13.77 7.28
C LEU A 11 -6.82 -12.49 8.12
N VAL A 12 -6.90 -12.61 9.45
CA VAL A 12 -6.78 -11.47 10.36
C VAL A 12 -5.39 -10.83 10.26
N LEU A 13 -4.33 -11.63 10.23
CA LEU A 13 -2.96 -11.16 10.04
C LEU A 13 -2.79 -10.40 8.72
N VAL A 14 -3.29 -10.97 7.62
CA VAL A 14 -3.27 -10.33 6.30
C VAL A 14 -4.00 -8.99 6.33
N PHE A 15 -5.15 -8.91 6.98
CA PHE A 15 -5.93 -7.69 7.10
C PHE A 15 -5.19 -6.58 7.88
N ILE A 16 -4.55 -6.93 8.99
CA ILE A 16 -3.73 -5.99 9.78
C ILE A 16 -2.56 -5.47 8.95
N ILE A 17 -1.89 -6.35 8.22
CA ILE A 17 -0.75 -5.99 7.35
C ILE A 17 -1.21 -5.06 6.21
N LEU A 18 -2.35 -5.34 5.58
CA LEU A 18 -2.93 -4.50 4.52
C LEU A 18 -3.25 -3.08 5.02
N ILE A 19 -3.85 -2.97 6.20
CA ILE A 19 -4.15 -1.67 6.82
C ILE A 19 -2.86 -0.91 7.14
N ALA A 20 -1.88 -1.57 7.77
CA ALA A 20 -0.60 -0.96 8.10
C ALA A 20 0.15 -0.49 6.85
N GLN A 21 0.12 -1.27 5.77
CA GLN A 21 0.70 -0.90 4.48
C GLN A 21 -0.02 0.32 3.88
N SER A 22 -1.36 0.31 3.86
CA SER A 22 -2.16 1.43 3.33
C SER A 22 -1.89 2.74 4.07
N ILE A 23 -1.87 2.71 5.41
CA ILE A 23 -1.57 3.89 6.24
C ILE A 23 -0.17 4.43 5.93
N THR A 24 0.81 3.53 5.78
CA THR A 24 2.19 3.92 5.44
C THR A 24 2.25 4.60 4.06
N LEU A 25 1.54 4.05 3.08
CA LEU A 25 1.52 4.58 1.72
C LEU A 25 0.79 5.92 1.66
N PHE A 26 -0.34 6.04 2.34
CA PHE A 26 -1.09 7.29 2.50
C PHE A 26 -0.24 8.39 3.14
N THR A 27 0.48 8.06 4.21
CA THR A 27 1.36 9.02 4.92
C THR A 27 2.52 9.47 4.04
N LYS A 28 3.17 8.54 3.32
CA LYS A 28 4.28 8.87 2.40
C LYS A 28 3.80 9.71 1.21
N ALA A 29 2.63 9.39 0.66
CA ALA A 29 2.04 10.12 -0.47
C ALA A 29 1.57 11.53 -0.05
N LYS A 30 0.99 11.67 1.15
CA LYS A 30 0.63 12.97 1.76
C LYS A 30 1.83 13.89 1.90
N LYS A 31 2.97 13.39 2.40
CA LYS A 31 4.22 14.17 2.52
C LYS A 31 4.75 14.67 1.17
N ARG A 32 4.45 13.98 0.08
CA ARG A 32 4.87 14.36 -1.28
C ARG A 32 3.82 15.18 -2.05
N ASN A 33 2.71 15.54 -1.39
CA ASN A 33 1.56 16.22 -2.00
C ASN A 33 1.06 15.54 -3.30
N ARG A 34 1.21 14.21 -3.37
CA ARG A 34 0.83 13.37 -4.51
C ARG A 34 -0.33 12.49 -4.07
N SER A 35 -1.49 12.63 -4.71
CA SER A 35 -2.68 11.77 -4.66
C SER A 35 -2.75 10.75 -3.52
N ALA A 36 -2.70 11.21 -2.26
CA ALA A 36 -2.55 10.33 -1.10
C ALA A 36 -3.70 9.33 -0.99
N TRP A 37 -4.89 9.76 -1.37
CA TRP A 37 -6.11 8.98 -1.36
C TRP A 37 -6.08 7.81 -2.37
N LEU A 38 -5.54 8.03 -3.59
CA LEU A 38 -5.38 6.97 -4.59
C LEU A 38 -4.44 5.87 -4.08
N TRP A 39 -3.34 6.26 -3.43
CA TRP A 39 -2.36 5.31 -2.91
C TRP A 39 -2.87 4.56 -1.67
N GLY A 40 -3.62 5.21 -0.78
CA GLY A 40 -4.27 4.54 0.34
C GLY A 40 -5.27 3.47 -0.11
N LEU A 41 -6.13 3.79 -1.09
CA LEU A 41 -7.13 2.85 -1.63
C LEU A 41 -6.47 1.68 -2.36
N LEU A 42 -5.46 1.94 -3.19
CA LEU A 42 -4.70 0.89 -3.88
C LEU A 42 -3.99 -0.04 -2.90
N GLY A 43 -3.44 0.48 -1.79
CA GLY A 43 -2.77 -0.35 -0.77
C GLY A 43 -3.70 -1.30 -0.01
N ILE A 44 -5.02 -1.07 -0.03
CA ILE A 44 -6.02 -1.97 0.59
C ILE A 44 -6.50 -3.03 -0.42
N ILE A 45 -6.62 -2.66 -1.70
CA ILE A 45 -7.17 -3.53 -2.75
C ILE A 45 -6.19 -4.63 -3.15
N GLN A 46 -4.88 -4.35 -3.12
CA GLN A 46 -3.89 -5.25 -3.71
C GLN A 46 -2.56 -5.22 -2.94
N PHE A 47 -2.05 -6.40 -2.60
CA PHE A 47 -0.70 -6.62 -2.08
C PHE A 47 -0.04 -7.63 -3.03
N PRO A 48 1.20 -7.44 -3.56
CA PRO A 48 2.21 -6.42 -3.30
C PRO A 48 2.38 -5.35 -4.42
N TRP A 49 1.62 -5.45 -5.52
CA TRP A 49 1.84 -4.63 -6.73
C TRP A 49 1.74 -3.11 -6.52
N PRO A 50 0.82 -2.58 -5.70
CA PRO A 50 0.69 -1.14 -5.48
C PRO A 50 1.95 -0.51 -4.86
N SER A 51 2.66 -1.26 -4.02
CA SER A 51 3.94 -0.81 -3.44
C SER A 51 5.03 -0.69 -4.50
N ILE A 52 5.08 -1.62 -5.46
CA ILE A 52 6.03 -1.62 -6.58
C ILE A 52 5.74 -0.45 -7.52
N PHE A 53 4.47 -0.24 -7.88
CA PHE A 53 4.05 0.89 -8.70
C PHE A 53 4.27 2.24 -7.99
N PHE A 54 4.05 2.33 -6.68
CA PHE A 54 4.37 3.55 -5.91
C PHE A 54 5.84 3.88 -6.01
N TYR A 55 6.70 2.90 -5.75
CA TYR A 55 8.13 3.11 -5.82
C TYR A 55 8.56 3.53 -7.24
N PHE A 56 8.13 2.80 -8.27
CA PHE A 56 8.58 3.04 -9.64
C PHE A 56 8.04 4.35 -10.23
N LEU A 57 6.77 4.68 -9.99
CA LEU A 57 6.13 5.86 -10.58
C LEU A 57 6.33 7.13 -9.76
N VAL A 58 6.33 7.03 -8.41
CA VAL A 58 6.44 8.21 -7.53
C VAL A 58 7.90 8.55 -7.23
N VAL A 59 8.75 7.57 -6.90
CA VAL A 59 10.15 7.85 -6.54
C VAL A 59 10.98 8.28 -7.76
N ARG A 60 10.76 7.68 -8.93
CA ARG A 60 11.50 8.10 -10.15
C ARG A 60 11.06 9.47 -10.68
N LYS A 61 9.78 9.83 -10.60
CA LYS A 61 9.31 11.14 -11.09
C LYS A 61 9.77 12.31 -10.23
N ASP A 62 9.89 12.13 -8.91
CA ASP A 62 10.44 13.19 -8.04
C ASP A 62 11.89 13.55 -8.39
N ARG A 63 12.70 12.57 -8.80
CA ARG A 63 14.12 12.79 -9.16
C ARG A 63 14.31 13.58 -10.45
N LYS A 64 13.31 13.63 -11.34
CA LYS A 64 13.38 14.38 -12.60
C LYS A 64 12.91 15.83 -12.50
N LYS A 65 12.28 16.23 -11.39
CA LYS A 65 11.79 17.61 -11.21
C LYS A 65 12.83 18.55 -10.59
N LEU A 66 14.04 18.03 -10.32
CA LEU A 66 15.18 18.77 -9.74
C LEU A 66 16.35 18.94 -10.73
N SER A 67 16.17 18.56 -12.00
CA SER A 67 17.09 18.82 -13.11
C SER A 67 16.41 19.72 -14.13
#